data_AF-A0A1E3QXP1-F1
#
_entry.id   AF-A0A1E3QXP1-F1
#
_cell.length_a   1.000
_cell.length_b   1.000
_cell.length_c   1.000
_cell.angle_alpha   90.00
_cell.angle_beta   90.00
_cell.angle_gamma   90.00
#
_symmetry.space_group_name_H-M   'P 1'
#
loop_
_entity.id
_entity.type
_entity.pdbx_description
1 polymer ?
#
loop_
_entity_poly.entity_id
_entity_poly.type
_entity_poly.pdbx_seq_one_letter_code
_entity_poly.pdbx_strand_id
1 'polypeptide(L)'
;MRPSNVLSKYTQLIKFGKPTAPKHINHAPQPHPCAPNGVLPSGSSASSGATSAFYASSTLPPAGHFFSRAELPQRFRYPVIEESEIDDINSGGAEILA
;
A
#
# COMPACT_ATOMS: atom_id res chain seq x y z
N MET A 1 41.13 17.56 18.85
CA MET A 1 40.20 18.17 17.89
C MET A 1 39.16 18.95 18.69
N ARG A 2 39.10 20.28 18.55
CA ARG A 2 38.18 21.14 19.33
C ARG A 2 36.94 21.44 18.47
N PRO A 3 35.72 21.10 18.90
CA PRO A 3 34.52 21.50 18.17
C PRO A 3 34.37 23.03 18.23
N SER A 4 33.83 23.57 17.14
CA SER A 4 33.72 24.99 16.79
C SER A 4 33.17 25.91 17.89
N ASN A 5 33.98 26.89 18.31
CA ASN A 5 33.61 27.95 19.26
C ASN A 5 32.65 29.02 18.69
N VAL A 6 32.22 28.87 17.43
CA VAL A 6 31.39 29.87 16.71
C VAL A 6 29.91 29.75 17.09
N LEU A 7 29.47 28.58 17.55
CA LEU A 7 28.06 28.30 17.86
C LEU A 7 27.61 28.71 19.28
N SER A 8 28.53 29.15 20.15
CA SER A 8 28.25 29.47 21.56
C SER A 8 27.55 30.82 21.78
N LYS A 9 27.51 31.69 20.76
CA LYS A 9 26.85 33.01 20.82
C LYS A 9 25.35 32.96 20.59
N TYR A 10 24.82 31.86 20.03
CA TYR A 10 23.41 31.71 19.72
C TYR A 10 22.75 30.76 20.72
N THR A 11 22.02 31.30 21.70
CA THR A 11 21.17 30.49 22.58
C THR A 11 20.06 29.86 21.73
N GLN A 12 20.03 28.53 21.65
CA GLN A 12 18.97 27.83 20.93
C GLN A 12 17.63 28.06 21.63
N LEU A 13 16.72 28.74 20.95
CA LEU A 13 15.38 29.03 21.48
C LEU A 13 14.48 27.79 21.52
N ILE A 14 14.77 26.78 20.67
CA ILE A 14 14.03 25.53 20.61
C ILE A 14 14.84 24.45 21.33
N LYS A 15 14.30 23.95 22.44
CA LYS A 15 14.85 22.79 23.13
C LYS A 15 14.26 21.53 22.49
N PHE A 16 15.07 20.76 21.80
CA PHE A 16 14.70 19.40 21.39
C PHE A 16 14.77 18.48 22.61
N GLY A 17 13.67 18.43 23.37
CA GLY A 17 13.49 17.46 24.44
C GLY A 17 13.42 16.03 23.89
N LYS A 18 13.67 15.04 24.75
CA LYS A 18 13.43 13.64 24.40
C LYS A 18 11.92 13.45 24.19
N PRO A 19 11.45 12.96 23.04
CA PRO A 19 10.02 12.70 22.86
C PRO A 19 9.56 11.67 23.90
N THR A 20 8.52 12.00 24.66
CA THR A 20 7.87 11.06 25.56
C THR A 20 6.87 10.23 24.77
N ALA A 21 7.09 8.91 24.67
CA ALA A 21 6.11 8.02 24.06
C ALA A 21 4.82 7.98 24.91
N PRO A 22 3.63 8.06 24.30
CA PRO A 22 2.37 7.92 25.02
C PRO A 22 2.27 6.50 25.61
N LYS A 23 2.03 6.42 26.92
CA LYS A 23 2.00 5.14 27.66
C LYS A 23 0.75 4.30 27.39
N HIS A 24 -0.33 4.92 26.94
CA HIS A 24 -1.62 4.27 26.70
C HIS A 24 -2.23 4.81 25.43
N ILE A 25 -2.03 4.09 24.32
CA ILE A 25 -2.64 4.38 23.03
C ILE A 25 -3.94 3.58 22.96
N ASN A 26 -5.06 4.26 22.72
CA ASN A 26 -6.31 3.57 22.46
C ASN A 26 -6.28 3.01 21.03
N HIS A 27 -6.23 1.69 20.90
CA HIS A 27 -6.25 0.97 19.62
C HIS A 27 -7.66 0.57 19.18
N ALA A 28 -8.70 0.96 19.92
CA ALA A 28 -10.07 0.76 19.47
C ALA A 28 -10.26 1.50 18.13
N PRO A 29 -10.88 0.87 17.12
CA PRO A 29 -11.15 1.53 15.86
C PRO A 29 -11.98 2.79 16.13
N GLN A 30 -11.50 3.93 15.65
CA GLN A 30 -12.19 5.22 15.76
C GLN A 30 -12.55 5.72 14.36
N PRO A 31 -13.71 6.36 14.20
CA PRO A 31 -14.05 7.00 12.93
C PRO A 31 -13.02 8.08 12.59
N HIS A 32 -12.67 8.19 11.32
CA HIS A 32 -11.80 9.26 10.83
C HIS A 32 -12.52 10.62 11.00
N PRO A 33 -11.84 11.70 11.41
CA PRO A 33 -12.48 13.01 11.61
C PRO A 33 -13.15 13.57 10.35
N CYS A 34 -12.67 13.20 9.17
CA CYS A 34 -13.27 13.59 7.88
C CYS A 34 -14.26 12.56 7.31
N ALA A 35 -14.71 11.58 8.10
CA ALA A 35 -15.72 10.63 7.64
C ALA A 35 -17.05 11.37 7.42
N PRO A 36 -17.75 11.17 6.29
CA PRO A 36 -18.94 11.95 5.93
C PRO A 36 -20.07 11.88 6.97
N ASN A 37 -20.21 10.74 7.66
CA ASN A 37 -21.21 10.54 8.71
C ASN A 37 -20.59 10.29 10.11
N GLY A 38 -19.26 10.37 10.24
CA GLY A 38 -18.59 10.07 11.52
C GLY A 38 -18.76 8.63 12.03
N VAL A 39 -19.14 7.69 11.16
CA VAL A 39 -19.38 6.28 11.53
C VAL A 39 -18.21 5.42 11.06
N LEU A 40 -17.86 4.40 11.85
CA LEU A 40 -16.96 3.34 11.44
C LEU A 40 -17.58 2.52 10.29
N PRO A 41 -16.78 2.00 9.34
CA PRO A 41 -17.29 1.04 8.38
C PRO A 41 -17.83 -0.19 9.12
N SER A 42 -18.90 -0.80 8.58
CA SER A 42 -19.66 -1.94 9.15
C SER A 42 -18.84 -3.21 9.49
N GLY A 43 -17.52 -3.19 9.34
CA GLY A 43 -16.62 -4.33 9.61
C GLY A 43 -15.65 -4.14 10.78
N SER A 44 -15.70 -3.03 11.52
CA SER A 44 -14.73 -2.74 12.59
C SER A 44 -15.15 -3.17 14.00
N SER A 45 -16.33 -3.75 14.17
CA SER A 45 -16.71 -4.41 15.42
C SER A 45 -16.08 -5.80 15.44
N ALA A 46 -15.16 -6.03 16.39
CA ALA A 46 -14.50 -7.31 16.64
C ALA A 46 -15.46 -8.40 17.18
N SER A 47 -16.54 -8.67 16.46
CA SER A 47 -17.36 -9.87 16.66
C SER A 47 -17.15 -10.78 15.46
N SER A 48 -16.28 -11.76 15.67
CA SER A 48 -16.22 -13.04 14.99
C SER A 48 -17.65 -13.61 14.88
N GLY A 49 -18.29 -13.30 13.78
CA GLY A 49 -19.71 -13.56 13.54
C GLY A 49 -20.20 -12.82 12.30
N ALA A 50 -19.30 -12.58 11.35
CA ALA A 50 -19.70 -12.18 10.02
C ALA A 50 -20.41 -13.39 9.41
N THR A 51 -21.73 -13.40 9.48
CA THR A 51 -22.51 -13.99 8.39
C THR A 51 -21.95 -13.35 7.14
N SER A 52 -21.29 -14.17 6.35
CA SER A 52 -20.56 -13.77 5.17
C SER A 52 -21.52 -13.12 4.19
N ALA A 53 -21.64 -11.79 4.26
CA ALA A 53 -22.26 -10.98 3.21
C ALA A 53 -21.53 -11.12 1.86
N PHE A 54 -20.41 -11.87 1.82
CA PHE A 54 -19.77 -12.38 0.61
C PHE A 54 -20.71 -13.17 -0.30
N TYR A 55 -21.80 -13.77 0.21
CA TYR A 55 -22.78 -14.46 -0.64
C TYR A 55 -23.89 -13.53 -1.18
N ALA A 56 -23.97 -12.27 -0.73
CA ALA A 56 -25.03 -11.34 -1.13
C ALA A 56 -24.61 -10.38 -2.26
N SER A 57 -23.31 -10.19 -2.49
CA SER A 57 -22.81 -9.46 -3.66
C SER A 57 -22.54 -10.45 -4.78
N SER A 58 -23.24 -10.30 -5.90
CA SER A 58 -22.94 -11.00 -7.14
C SER A 58 -21.45 -10.86 -7.46
N THR A 59 -20.73 -11.99 -7.52
CA THR A 59 -19.32 -12.06 -7.92
C THR A 59 -19.15 -11.98 -9.43
N LEU A 60 -20.21 -11.72 -10.19
CA LEU A 60 -20.18 -11.52 -11.64
C LEU A 60 -19.93 -10.05 -11.96
N PRO A 61 -19.11 -9.74 -12.98
CA PRO A 61 -18.87 -8.36 -13.34
C PRO A 61 -20.14 -7.82 -14.02
N PRO A 62 -20.49 -6.54 -13.83
CA PRO A 62 -21.55 -5.90 -14.60
C PRO A 62 -21.28 -5.99 -16.11
N ALA A 63 -22.33 -5.83 -16.93
CA ALA A 63 -22.18 -5.87 -18.38
C ALA A 63 -21.08 -4.88 -18.85
N GLY A 64 -20.17 -5.38 -19.71
CA GLY A 64 -19.04 -4.60 -20.21
C GLY A 64 -17.85 -4.46 -19.24
N HIS A 65 -17.91 -5.09 -18.07
CA HIS A 65 -16.80 -5.15 -17.12
C HIS A 65 -16.20 -6.55 -17.15
N PHE A 66 -14.89 -6.63 -16.96
CA PHE A 66 -14.13 -7.87 -17.01
C PHE A 66 -13.27 -7.98 -15.76
N PHE A 67 -13.15 -9.17 -15.18
CA PHE A 67 -12.32 -9.36 -13.98
C PHE A 67 -10.85 -9.52 -14.34
N SER A 68 -10.60 -10.18 -15.47
CA SER A 68 -9.27 -10.48 -15.95
C SER A 68 -8.99 -9.73 -17.25
N ARG A 69 -7.74 -9.29 -17.41
CA ARG A 69 -7.24 -8.77 -18.68
C ARG A 69 -7.31 -9.84 -19.79
N ALA A 70 -7.26 -11.11 -19.41
CA ALA A 70 -7.46 -12.23 -20.33
C ALA A 70 -8.87 -12.26 -20.93
N GLU A 71 -9.83 -11.49 -20.44
CA GLU A 71 -11.18 -11.40 -21.03
C GLU A 71 -11.31 -10.19 -21.97
N LEU A 72 -10.33 -9.28 -21.97
CA LEU A 72 -10.28 -8.12 -22.86
C LEU A 72 -9.79 -8.48 -24.26
N PRO A 73 -10.06 -7.62 -25.27
CA PRO A 73 -9.46 -7.73 -26.60
C PRO A 73 -7.92 -7.82 -26.55
N GLN A 74 -7.34 -8.51 -27.52
CA GLN A 74 -5.91 -8.85 -27.56
C GLN A 74 -4.97 -7.64 -27.36
N ARG A 75 -5.37 -6.45 -27.83
CA ARG A 75 -4.60 -5.21 -27.69
C ARG A 75 -4.36 -4.76 -26.25
N PHE A 76 -5.16 -5.23 -25.28
CA PHE A 76 -5.04 -4.90 -23.86
C PHE A 76 -4.43 -6.02 -23.02
N ARG A 77 -4.18 -7.18 -23.62
CA ARG A 77 -3.52 -8.31 -22.96
C ARG A 77 -2.01 -8.10 -22.95
N TYR A 78 -1.34 -8.77 -22.01
CA TYR A 78 0.12 -8.86 -22.06
C TYR A 78 0.54 -9.69 -23.28
N PRO A 79 1.66 -9.34 -23.94
CA PRO A 79 2.24 -10.21 -24.94
C PRO A 79 2.61 -11.56 -24.30
N VAL A 80 2.45 -12.64 -25.06
CA VAL A 80 3.01 -13.94 -24.67
C VAL A 80 4.52 -13.85 -24.90
N ILE A 81 5.30 -14.22 -23.89
CA ILE A 81 6.75 -14.25 -23.99
C ILE A 81 7.11 -15.48 -24.82
N GLU A 82 7.84 -15.28 -25.91
CA GLU A 82 8.31 -16.37 -26.79
C GLU A 82 9.49 -17.12 -26.13
N GLU A 83 9.70 -18.39 -26.48
CA GLU A 83 10.76 -19.22 -25.87
C GLU A 83 12.15 -18.58 -25.99
N SER A 84 12.45 -17.93 -27.12
CA SER A 84 13.73 -17.22 -27.31
C SER A 84 13.87 -16.00 -26.39
N GLU A 85 12.78 -15.26 -26.13
CA GLU A 85 12.80 -14.11 -25.21
C GLU A 85 12.99 -14.58 -23.77
N ILE A 86 12.45 -15.76 -23.41
CA ILE A 86 12.70 -16.38 -22.11
C ILE A 86 14.19 -16.71 -21.95
N ASP A 87 14.81 -17.28 -22.98
CA ASP A 87 16.25 -17.60 -22.97
C ASP A 87 17.10 -16.34 -22.87
N ASP A 88 16.79 -15.29 -23.65
CA ASP A 88 17.45 -14.00 -23.58
C ASP A 88 17.33 -13.37 -22.17
N ILE A 89 16.16 -13.44 -21.53
CA ILE A 89 15.93 -12.96 -20.16
C ILE A 89 16.78 -13.75 -19.16
N ASN A 90 16.83 -15.07 -19.29
CA ASN A 90 17.57 -15.95 -18.38
C ASN A 90 19.09 -15.77 -18.52
N SER A 91 19.57 -15.56 -19.75
CA SER A 91 20.97 -15.29 -20.07
C SER A 91 21.38 -13.84 -19.77
N GLY A 92 20.39 -12.95 -19.64
CA GLY A 92 20.61 -11.51 -19.48
C GLY A 92 21.04 -10.83 -20.77
N GLY A 93 20.71 -11.41 -21.93
CA GLY A 93 21.09 -10.94 -23.27
C GLY A 93 22.57 -11.09 -23.59
N ALA A 94 23.28 -11.99 -22.90
CA ALA A 94 24.72 -12.16 -23.03
C ALA A 94 25.11 -12.92 -24.32
N GLU A 95 24.25 -13.80 -24.87
CA GLU A 95 24.58 -14.56 -26.09
C GLU A 95 24.53 -13.73 -27.37
N ILE A 96 23.78 -12.62 -27.39
CA ILE A 96 23.59 -11.79 -28.60
C ILE A 96 24.89 -11.07 -29.01
N LEU A 97 25.84 -10.93 -28.08
CA LEU A 97 27.14 -10.27 -28.30
C LEU A 97 28.33 -11.23 -28.49
N ALA A 98 28.12 -12.54 -28.37
CA ALA A 98 29.19 -13.55 -28.35
C ALA A 98 29.63 -14.01 -29.75
#